data_AF-A0A0Z8FIT0-F1
#
_entry.id   AF-A0A0Z8FIT0-F1
#
_cell.length_a   1.000
_cell.length_b   1.000
_cell.length_c   1.000
_cell.angle_alpha   90.00
_cell.angle_beta   90.00
_cell.angle_gamma   90.00
#
_symmetry.space_group_name_H-M   'P 1'
#
loop_
_entity.id
_entity.type
_entity.pdbx_description
1 polymer ?
#
loop_
_entity_poly.entity_id
_entity_poly.type
_entity_poly.pdbx_seq_one_letter_code
_entity_poly.pdbx_strand_id
1 'polypeptide(L)'
;MTKQDLLERLQVETRAGINFSNKAIEFAKDRKISKAWQILDIAECALTCTNQVHDQLWDLTKGNLTSEEFEIFCQSETVLTIFNQAVRTIKSEKNK
;
A
#
# COMPACT_ATOMS: atom_id res chain seq x y z
N MET A 1 16.79 -12.63 7.50
CA MET A 1 16.24 -11.96 6.31
C MET A 1 17.29 -10.96 5.84
N THR A 2 17.70 -11.04 4.59
CA THR A 2 18.71 -10.15 4.01
C THR A 2 18.11 -8.80 3.60
N LYS A 3 18.95 -7.82 3.28
CA LYS A 3 18.48 -6.53 2.71
C LYS A 3 17.71 -6.76 1.40
N GLN A 4 18.20 -7.66 0.56
CA GLN A 4 17.57 -8.00 -0.71
C GLN A 4 16.18 -8.63 -0.49
N ASP A 5 16.05 -9.56 0.46
CA ASP A 5 14.77 -10.18 0.79
C ASP A 5 13.73 -9.13 1.25
N LEU A 6 14.18 -8.15 2.04
CA LEU A 6 13.33 -7.05 2.52
C LEU A 6 12.89 -6.14 1.38
N LEU A 7 13.78 -5.78 0.46
CA LEU A 7 13.46 -4.96 -0.71
C LEU A 7 12.45 -5.65 -1.63
N GLU A 8 12.68 -6.93 -1.95
CA GLU A 8 11.77 -7.71 -2.79
C GLU A 8 10.39 -7.82 -2.14
N ARG A 9 10.35 -8.11 -0.83
CA ARG A 9 9.10 -8.15 -0.09
C ARG A 9 8.42 -6.80 -0.07
N LEU A 10 9.15 -5.71 0.15
CA LEU A 10 8.60 -4.36 0.17
C LEU A 10 7.95 -4.02 -1.18
N GLN A 11 8.58 -4.38 -2.31
CA GLN A 11 8.01 -4.19 -3.63
C GLN A 11 6.72 -4.99 -3.84
N VAL A 12 6.67 -6.25 -3.38
CA VAL A 12 5.49 -7.10 -3.49
C VAL A 12 4.32 -6.52 -2.69
N GLU A 13 4.55 -6.17 -1.43
CA GLU A 13 3.53 -5.60 -0.54
C GLU A 13 3.06 -4.23 -1.04
N THR A 14 3.99 -3.39 -1.50
CA THR A 14 3.69 -2.10 -2.13
C THR A 14 2.77 -2.26 -3.32
N ARG A 15 3.10 -3.17 -4.25
CA ARG A 15 2.28 -3.45 -5.43
C ARG A 15 0.89 -3.97 -5.02
N ALA A 16 0.81 -4.83 -4.02
CA ALA A 16 -0.45 -5.34 -3.51
C ALA A 16 -1.32 -4.20 -2.94
N GLY A 17 -0.76 -3.37 -2.06
CA GLY A 17 -1.47 -2.25 -1.44
C GLY A 17 -1.99 -1.25 -2.46
N ILE A 18 -1.18 -0.90 -3.47
CA ILE A 18 -1.60 -0.03 -4.58
C ILE A 18 -2.73 -0.66 -5.39
N ASN A 19 -2.56 -1.93 -5.80
CA ASN A 19 -3.53 -2.62 -6.65
C ASN A 19 -4.89 -2.76 -5.96
N PHE A 20 -4.91 -3.21 -4.70
CA PHE A 20 -6.16 -3.36 -3.96
C PHE A 20 -6.81 -2.01 -3.66
N SER A 21 -6.04 -0.98 -3.30
CA SER A 21 -6.59 0.37 -3.09
C SER A 21 -7.23 0.93 -4.37
N ASN A 22 -6.55 0.80 -5.51
CA ASN A 22 -7.11 1.20 -6.81
C ASN A 22 -8.36 0.38 -7.17
N LYS A 23 -8.36 -0.92 -6.88
CA LYS A 23 -9.53 -1.77 -7.12
C LYS A 23 -10.72 -1.40 -6.25
N ALA A 24 -10.49 -1.00 -5.00
CA ALA A 24 -11.52 -0.48 -4.12
C ALA A 24 -12.11 0.83 -4.68
N ILE A 25 -11.28 1.72 -5.24
CA ILE A 25 -11.73 2.94 -5.94
C ILE A 25 -12.62 2.59 -7.14
N GLU A 26 -12.22 1.63 -7.97
CA GLU A 26 -13.04 1.17 -9.11
C GLU A 26 -14.41 0.66 -8.64
N PHE A 27 -14.44 -0.21 -7.63
CA PHE A 27 -15.71 -0.72 -7.09
C PHE A 27 -16.58 0.37 -6.47
N ALA A 28 -15.98 1.39 -5.85
CA ALA A 28 -16.72 2.54 -5.34
C ALA A 28 -17.38 3.33 -6.47
N LYS A 29 -16.63 3.62 -7.55
CA LYS A 29 -17.13 4.32 -8.75
C LYS A 29 -18.25 3.53 -9.45
N ASP A 30 -18.17 2.21 -9.44
CA ASP A 30 -19.19 1.28 -9.93
C ASP A 30 -20.42 1.15 -9.01
N ARG A 31 -20.52 1.94 -7.94
CA ARG A 31 -21.57 1.85 -6.89
C ARG A 31 -21.61 0.51 -6.13
N LYS A 32 -20.56 -0.31 -6.22
CA LYS A 32 -20.43 -1.59 -5.50
C LYS A 32 -19.80 -1.37 -4.12
N ILE A 33 -20.44 -0.54 -3.28
CA ILE A 33 -19.86 -0.04 -2.01
C ILE A 33 -19.42 -1.17 -1.07
N SER A 34 -20.22 -2.22 -0.89
CA SER A 34 -19.83 -3.33 0.00
C SER A 34 -18.59 -4.08 -0.51
N LYS A 35 -18.46 -4.28 -1.83
CA LYS A 35 -17.27 -4.90 -2.43
C LYS A 35 -16.05 -3.98 -2.32
N ALA A 36 -16.26 -2.66 -2.42
CA ALA A 36 -15.19 -1.70 -2.25
C ALA A 36 -14.58 -1.77 -0.84
N TRP A 37 -15.41 -1.86 0.21
CA TRP A 37 -14.92 -2.05 1.58
C TRP A 37 -14.19 -3.40 1.76
N GLN A 38 -14.75 -4.50 1.25
CA GLN A 38 -14.10 -5.81 1.33
C GLN A 38 -12.69 -5.83 0.70
N ILE A 39 -12.51 -5.16 -0.44
CA ILE A 39 -11.21 -5.04 -1.07
C ILE A 39 -10.30 -4.08 -0.30
N LEU A 40 -10.86 -3.01 0.28
CA LEU A 40 -10.09 -2.08 1.09
C LEU A 40 -9.51 -2.74 2.34
N ASP A 41 -10.22 -3.69 2.97
CA ASP A 41 -9.70 -4.46 4.11
C ASP A 41 -8.43 -5.26 3.73
N ILE A 42 -8.39 -5.79 2.50
CA ILE A 42 -7.19 -6.46 1.96
C ILE A 42 -6.07 -5.44 1.72
N ALA A 43 -6.41 -4.25 1.22
CA ALA A 43 -5.44 -3.16 1.05
C ALA A 43 -4.86 -2.68 2.39
N GLU A 44 -5.66 -2.65 3.45
CA GLU A 44 -5.21 -2.31 4.82
C GLU A 44 -4.23 -3.34 5.37
N CYS A 45 -4.48 -4.63 5.11
CA CYS A 45 -3.54 -5.69 5.44
C CYS A 45 -2.20 -5.51 4.71
N ALA A 46 -2.25 -5.25 3.39
CA ALA A 46 -1.03 -5.01 2.60
C ALA A 46 -0.28 -3.74 3.03
N LEU A 47 -1.00 -2.67 3.40
CA LEU A 47 -0.40 -1.45 3.97
C LEU A 47 0.30 -1.74 5.30
N THR A 48 -0.32 -2.54 6.17
CA THR A 48 0.30 -2.96 7.44
C THR A 48 1.58 -3.76 7.19
N CYS A 49 1.55 -4.72 6.26
CA CYS A 49 2.74 -5.47 5.86
C CYS A 49 3.82 -4.55 5.27
N THR A 50 3.44 -3.60 4.41
CA THR A 50 4.35 -2.63 3.80
C THR A 50 5.06 -1.82 4.88
N ASN A 51 4.33 -1.26 5.85
CA ASN A 51 4.91 -0.48 6.95
C ASN A 51 5.87 -1.33 7.82
N GLN A 52 5.50 -2.57 8.13
CA GLN A 52 6.38 -3.47 8.90
C GLN A 52 7.69 -3.75 8.17
N VAL A 53 7.63 -4.02 6.87
CA VAL A 53 8.83 -4.31 6.05
C VAL A 53 9.66 -3.04 5.86
N HIS A 54 9.01 -1.89 5.68
CA HIS A 54 9.65 -0.58 5.57
C HIS A 54 10.46 -0.26 6.84
N ASP A 55 9.86 -0.42 8.03
CA ASP A 55 10.53 -0.20 9.30
C ASP A 55 11.71 -1.17 9.51
N GLN A 56 11.53 -2.45 9.16
CA GLN A 56 12.61 -3.44 9.22
C GLN A 56 13.76 -3.10 8.28
N LEU A 57 13.48 -2.63 7.06
CA LEU A 57 14.49 -2.20 6.10
C LEU A 57 15.24 -0.96 6.60
N TRP A 58 14.51 0.01 7.15
CA TRP A 58 15.11 1.18 7.79
C TRP A 58 16.04 0.77 8.95
N ASP A 59 15.58 -0.15 9.79
CA ASP A 59 16.37 -0.62 10.93
C ASP A 59 17.61 -1.42 10.54
N LEU A 60 17.54 -2.21 9.48
CA LEU A 60 18.67 -2.99 8.98
C LEU A 60 19.72 -2.09 8.31
N THR A 61 19.26 -1.12 7.51
CA THR A 61 20.15 -0.29 6.67
C THR A 61 20.64 0.95 7.40
N LYS A 62 19.90 1.40 8.43
CA LYS A 62 20.13 2.67 9.13
C LYS A 62 20.27 3.85 8.15
N GLY A 63 19.47 3.83 7.07
CA GLY A 63 19.47 4.84 6.01
C GLY A 63 20.55 4.65 4.94
N ASN A 64 21.38 3.59 5.02
CA ASN A 64 22.37 3.28 3.99
C ASN A 64 21.75 2.45 2.85
N LEU A 65 21.06 3.15 1.96
CA LEU A 65 20.42 2.62 0.76
C LEU A 65 21.09 3.18 -0.49
N THR A 66 21.20 2.40 -1.57
CA THR A 66 21.54 2.97 -2.88
C THR A 66 20.38 3.80 -3.42
N SER A 67 20.62 4.55 -4.49
CA SER A 67 19.56 5.35 -5.14
C SER A 67 18.36 4.50 -5.54
N GLU A 68 18.59 3.31 -6.10
CA GLU A 68 17.54 2.38 -6.53
C GLU A 68 16.78 1.81 -5.33
N GLU A 69 17.48 1.47 -4.25
CA GLU A 69 16.86 0.94 -3.04
C GLU A 69 16.03 2.02 -2.32
N PHE A 70 16.52 3.26 -2.33
CA PHE A 70 15.82 4.42 -1.79
C PHE A 70 14.56 4.76 -2.59
N GLU A 71 14.56 4.55 -3.91
CA GLU A 71 13.37 4.71 -4.73
C GLU A 71 12.28 3.69 -4.35
N ILE A 72 12.65 2.43 -4.13
CA ILE A 72 11.73 1.39 -3.64
C ILE A 72 11.15 1.77 -2.27
N PHE A 73 12.01 2.27 -1.37
CA PHE A 73 11.63 2.73 -0.05
C PHE A 73 10.58 3.84 -0.14
N CYS A 74 10.85 4.92 -0.91
CA CYS A 74 9.93 6.02 -1.13
C CYS A 74 8.63 5.58 -1.83
N GLN A 75 8.71 4.66 -2.78
CA GLN A 75 7.54 4.16 -3.50
C GLN A 75 6.56 3.48 -2.53
N SER A 76 7.07 2.78 -1.52
CA SER A 76 6.22 2.09 -0.53
C SER A 76 5.38 3.06 0.32
N GLU A 77 5.87 4.28 0.58
CA GLU A 77 5.13 5.31 1.32
C GLU A 77 3.89 5.80 0.56
N THR A 78 3.87 5.64 -0.78
CA THR A 78 2.71 6.02 -1.60
C THR A 78 1.48 5.16 -1.33
N VAL A 79 1.65 3.96 -0.78
CA VAL A 79 0.54 3.04 -0.46
C VAL A 79 -0.46 3.71 0.47
N LEU A 80 0.01 4.38 1.52
CA LEU A 80 -0.85 5.09 2.48
C LEU A 80 -1.66 6.20 1.80
N THR A 81 -1.05 6.92 0.86
CA THR A 81 -1.72 7.99 0.12
C THR A 81 -2.87 7.45 -0.72
N ILE A 82 -2.63 6.37 -1.46
CA ILE A 82 -3.64 5.75 -2.34
C ILE A 82 -4.73 5.06 -1.50
N PHE A 83 -4.36 4.43 -0.38
CA PHE A 83 -5.33 3.87 0.58
C PHE A 83 -6.28 4.94 1.11
N ASN A 84 -5.74 6.09 1.55
CA ASN A 84 -6.55 7.20 2.04
C ASN A 84 -7.45 7.80 0.94
N GLN A 85 -6.96 7.84 -0.31
CA GLN A 85 -7.78 8.21 -1.46
C GLN A 85 -8.96 7.24 -1.62
N ALA A 86 -8.72 5.93 -1.53
CA ALA A 86 -9.76 4.91 -1.62
C ALA A 86 -10.82 5.09 -0.52
N VAL A 87 -10.42 5.28 0.73
CA VAL A 87 -11.33 5.57 1.86
C VAL A 87 -12.22 6.78 1.56
N ARG A 88 -11.63 7.88 1.08
CA ARG A 88 -12.36 9.12 0.74
C ARG A 88 -13.35 8.88 -0.40
N THR A 89 -12.93 8.17 -1.44
CA THR A 89 -13.81 7.84 -2.58
C THR A 89 -14.99 6.98 -2.14
N ILE A 90 -14.77 5.92 -1.36
CA ILE A 90 -15.86 5.05 -0.91
C ILE A 90 -16.86 5.83 -0.05
N LYS A 91 -16.38 6.67 0.87
CA LYS A 91 -17.24 7.53 1.70
C LYS A 91 -18.05 8.52 0.86
N SER A 92 -17.44 9.14 -0.15
CA SER A 92 -18.12 10.05 -1.07
C SER A 92 -19.21 9.34 -1.88
N GLU A 93 -18.89 8.18 -2.47
CA GLU A 93 -19.83 7.43 -3.31
C GLU A 93 -20.96 6.75 -2.54
N LYS A 94 -20.79 6.50 -1.24
CA LYS A 94 -21.85 5.99 -0.35
C LYS A 94 -22.95 7.03 -0.06
N ASN A 95 -22.59 8.32 -0.06
CA ASN A 95 -23.48 9.42 0.33
C ASN A 95 -24.19 10.10 -0.86
N LYS A 96 -24.00 9.58 -2.07
CA LYS A 96 -24.64 10.04 -3.31
C LYS A 96 -25.78 9.13 -3.69
#